data_AF-A0A8T3RFI9-F1
#
_entry.id   AF-A0A8T3RFI9-F1
#
_cell.length_a   1.000
_cell.length_b   1.000
_cell.length_c   1.000
_cell.angle_alpha   90.00
_cell.angle_beta   90.00
_cell.angle_gamma   90.00
#
_symmetry.space_group_name_H-M   'P 1'
#
loop_
_entity.id
_entity.type
_entity.pdbx_description
1 polymer ?
#
loop_
_entity_poly.entity_id
_entity_poly.type
_entity_poly.pdbx_seq_one_letter_code
_entity_poly.pdbx_strand_id
1 'polypeptide(L)'
;DLARTEGGEIWVHLEPGRHELLLSGALPPRPQLQLPLPLRPHRVEVRAEGWRVDGVHENGVPDAQIQLTRTASTDDLPLLEPGPLPSFARVERTLRLGLDWRVETTVTRISPTLEPVVIEVPLLAGESVTTPGVRVKDKKVLVSLDAQRGSVRWDSVLEHAPTFGMTAPQTTQWIETWRADVSPIWHLTVQGIAVVHHQDPSGRWLPEWRPWPGESITLGISRPAGVSGPTLTLQNSRLTVSAGERAIDATLDLTLESSQGGQHTLTLPEAARLQQVTIGGAAQPIRQQGRRVTLPVVPGTQRFQLLWREPRGMETRFLSPEVDLGLPSVNHYLKVTLGKDRWLLLSRGPRLGPAVLMWGVLAVLVLVLVAYGLGRTRITPLRAWQWLLLGIGLSQAPIWGALIVVGWLLALGGRAQLNPAIKPYAFDAIQLGLGLLTVVALSCLFDAIQNGLLGYPEMQVAGNGSSAYDLNWYQDRSDPALPRAEVWSVPLSAYRLLMLAWALWLAHALLGWLRWGWGCYSTHGLWRSIRPRIAETPAQPAP
;
A
#
# COMPACT_ATOMS: atom_id res chain seq x y z
N ASP A 1 45.53 -10.15 -70.99
CA ASP A 1 44.40 -9.25 -71.33
C ASP A 1 43.91 -8.49 -70.13
N LEU A 2 43.61 -7.19 -70.32
CA LEU A 2 43.01 -6.32 -69.31
C LEU A 2 41.49 -6.35 -69.49
N ALA A 3 40.75 -6.61 -68.42
CA ALA A 3 39.30 -6.57 -68.39
C ALA A 3 38.84 -5.47 -67.44
N ARG A 4 37.83 -4.69 -67.83
CA ARG A 4 37.25 -3.66 -66.97
C ARG A 4 35.87 -4.11 -66.49
N THR A 5 35.61 -4.08 -65.20
CA THR A 5 34.30 -4.45 -64.64
C THR A 5 33.31 -3.28 -64.75
N GLU A 6 32.01 -3.55 -64.62
CA GLU A 6 30.96 -2.52 -64.61
C GLU A 6 31.16 -1.47 -63.49
N GLY A 7 31.84 -1.84 -62.39
CA GLY A 7 32.24 -0.94 -61.30
C GLY A 7 33.50 -0.11 -61.58
N GLY A 8 34.09 -0.22 -62.78
CA GLY A 8 35.25 0.57 -63.21
C GLY A 8 36.62 0.03 -62.78
N GLU A 9 36.67 -1.10 -62.07
CA GLU A 9 37.91 -1.79 -61.69
C GLU A 9 38.59 -2.42 -62.90
N ILE A 10 39.93 -2.48 -62.89
CA ILE A 10 40.72 -3.06 -63.96
C ILE A 10 41.37 -4.35 -63.45
N TRP A 11 41.04 -5.45 -64.10
CA TRP A 11 41.56 -6.78 -63.81
C TRP A 11 42.56 -7.20 -64.90
N VAL A 12 43.66 -7.83 -64.50
CA VAL A 12 44.64 -8.44 -65.39
C VAL A 12 44.44 -9.96 -65.35
N HIS A 13 44.17 -10.59 -66.48
CA HIS A 13 44.16 -12.06 -66.56
C HIS A 13 45.59 -12.60 -66.54
N LEU A 14 45.89 -13.50 -65.61
CA LEU A 14 47.19 -14.17 -65.45
C LEU A 14 47.00 -15.69 -65.47
N GLU A 15 47.83 -16.40 -66.24
CA GLU A 15 47.90 -17.87 -66.19
C GLU A 15 48.61 -18.34 -64.91
N PRO A 16 48.50 -19.63 -64.50
CA PRO A 16 49.26 -20.14 -63.36
C PRO A 16 50.78 -19.99 -63.58
N GLY A 17 51.48 -19.30 -62.67
CA GLY A 17 52.92 -19.07 -62.78
C GLY A 17 53.42 -17.87 -61.97
N ARG A 18 54.69 -17.48 -62.19
CA ARG A 18 55.28 -16.28 -61.61
C ARG A 18 55.19 -15.14 -62.61
N HIS A 19 54.50 -14.08 -62.22
CA HIS A 19 54.28 -12.88 -63.05
C HIS A 19 54.78 -11.65 -62.33
N GLU A 20 55.26 -10.67 -63.10
CA GLU A 20 55.63 -9.34 -62.60
C GLU A 20 54.77 -8.31 -63.34
N LEU A 21 54.11 -7.44 -62.58
CA LEU A 21 53.20 -6.43 -63.09
C LEU A 21 53.63 -5.06 -62.54
N LEU A 22 53.75 -4.08 -63.43
CA LEU A 22 54.03 -2.69 -63.08
C LEU A 22 52.78 -1.84 -63.35
N LEU A 23 52.30 -1.15 -62.33
CA LEU A 23 51.22 -0.17 -62.44
C LEU A 23 51.78 1.22 -62.16
N SER A 24 51.58 2.16 -63.09
CA SER A 24 52.02 3.55 -62.95
C SER A 24 50.89 4.51 -63.37
N GLY A 25 50.72 5.60 -62.64
CA GLY A 25 49.72 6.61 -62.96
C GLY A 25 49.93 7.89 -62.16
N ALA A 26 49.26 8.96 -62.59
CA ALA A 26 49.23 10.22 -61.85
C ALA A 26 48.35 10.09 -60.60
N LEU A 27 48.83 10.57 -59.46
CA LEU A 27 48.02 10.64 -58.24
C LEU A 27 47.01 11.78 -58.37
N PRO A 28 45.73 11.59 -57.98
CA PRO A 28 44.76 12.67 -57.98
C PRO A 28 45.20 13.78 -57.00
N PRO A 29 44.83 15.04 -57.25
CA PRO A 29 45.14 16.16 -56.36
C PRO A 29 44.22 16.15 -55.12
N ARG A 30 44.25 15.06 -54.36
CA ARG A 30 43.46 14.87 -53.13
C ARG A 30 44.40 14.76 -51.92
N PRO A 31 43.99 15.25 -50.74
CA PRO A 31 44.81 15.17 -49.52
C PRO A 31 44.94 13.73 -49.00
N GLN A 32 44.04 12.85 -49.39
CA GLN A 32 43.99 11.45 -49.01
C GLN A 32 43.72 10.59 -50.26
N LEU A 33 44.42 9.46 -50.34
CA LEU A 33 44.21 8.42 -51.35
C LEU A 33 44.08 7.08 -50.65
N GLN A 34 43.07 6.30 -51.04
CA GLN A 34 42.88 4.94 -50.55
C GLN A 34 43.11 3.95 -51.69
N LEU A 35 43.91 2.92 -51.42
CA LEU A 35 44.18 1.82 -52.34
C LEU A 35 43.54 0.53 -51.78
N PRO A 36 42.35 0.14 -52.28
CA PRO A 36 41.74 -1.12 -51.88
C PRO A 36 42.54 -2.31 -52.42
N LEU A 37 42.66 -3.37 -51.61
CA LEU A 37 43.37 -4.61 -51.98
C LEU A 37 42.37 -5.78 -52.05
N PRO A 38 41.58 -5.90 -53.12
CA PRO A 38 40.56 -6.95 -53.26
C PRO A 38 41.18 -8.35 -53.23
N LEU A 39 42.37 -8.53 -53.82
CA LEU A 39 43.24 -9.68 -53.61
C LEU A 39 44.39 -9.26 -52.69
N ARG A 40 44.37 -9.73 -51.44
CA ARG A 40 45.36 -9.33 -50.44
C ARG A 40 46.74 -9.91 -50.77
N PRO A 41 47.77 -9.07 -50.98
CA PRO A 41 49.14 -9.53 -51.13
C PRO A 41 49.65 -10.17 -49.84
N HIS A 42 50.53 -11.17 -49.96
CA HIS A 42 51.20 -11.76 -48.79
C HIS A 42 52.24 -10.82 -48.15
N ARG A 43 52.83 -9.92 -48.93
CA ARG A 43 53.82 -8.94 -48.46
C ARG A 43 53.74 -7.67 -49.31
N VAL A 44 53.85 -6.52 -48.66
CA VAL A 44 53.89 -5.19 -49.25
C VAL A 44 55.07 -4.43 -48.64
N GLU A 45 55.83 -3.78 -49.50
CA GLU A 45 56.84 -2.81 -49.12
C GLU A 45 56.43 -1.45 -49.66
N VAL A 46 56.42 -0.43 -48.79
CA VAL A 46 55.98 0.91 -49.16
C VAL A 46 57.13 1.88 -49.05
N ARG A 47 57.37 2.62 -50.15
CA ARG A 47 58.26 3.78 -50.18
C ARG A 47 57.44 4.98 -50.63
N ALA A 48 57.08 5.85 -49.69
CA ALA A 48 56.23 7.00 -49.95
C ALA A 48 56.84 8.25 -49.30
N GLU A 49 57.36 9.16 -50.13
CA GLU A 49 57.88 10.45 -49.67
C GLU A 49 56.75 11.49 -49.63
N GLY A 50 56.59 12.19 -48.50
CA GLY A 50 55.55 13.21 -48.34
C GLY A 50 54.14 12.68 -48.05
N TRP A 51 53.99 11.37 -47.79
CA TRP A 51 52.74 10.72 -47.42
C TRP A 51 52.90 9.86 -46.17
N ARG A 52 51.95 9.95 -45.23
CA ARG A 52 51.75 8.99 -44.15
C ARG A 52 50.99 7.79 -44.69
N VAL A 53 51.45 6.59 -44.38
CA VAL A 53 50.85 5.34 -44.85
C VAL A 53 50.29 4.56 -43.68
N ASP A 54 48.99 4.26 -43.73
CA ASP A 54 48.27 3.42 -42.77
C ASP A 54 47.76 2.15 -43.47
N GLY A 55 47.63 1.04 -42.72
CA GLY A 55 47.16 -0.24 -43.26
C GLY A 55 48.26 -1.23 -43.69
N VAL A 56 49.52 -0.98 -43.33
CA VAL A 56 50.63 -1.95 -43.50
C VAL A 56 51.23 -2.31 -42.14
N HIS A 57 51.35 -3.61 -41.86
CA HIS A 57 51.91 -4.13 -40.60
C HIS A 57 53.44 -4.08 -40.62
N GLU A 58 54.09 -4.10 -39.45
CA GLU A 58 55.56 -4.05 -39.34
C GLU A 58 56.27 -5.24 -40.01
N ASN A 59 55.57 -6.37 -40.17
CA ASN A 59 56.05 -7.56 -40.88
C ASN A 59 55.79 -7.51 -42.41
N GLY A 60 55.28 -6.38 -42.92
CA GLY A 60 54.97 -6.18 -44.33
C GLY A 60 53.64 -6.80 -44.78
N VAL A 61 52.82 -7.35 -43.89
CA VAL A 61 51.48 -7.84 -44.25
C VAL A 61 50.52 -6.65 -44.35
N PRO A 62 49.80 -6.45 -45.47
CA PRO A 62 48.82 -5.37 -45.57
C PRO A 62 47.48 -5.76 -44.92
N ASP A 63 46.73 -4.75 -44.47
CA ASP A 63 45.30 -4.87 -44.19
C ASP A 63 44.50 -5.04 -45.50
N ALA A 64 43.16 -4.98 -45.43
CA ALA A 64 42.31 -5.02 -46.62
C ALA A 64 42.54 -3.85 -47.61
N GLN A 65 43.27 -2.83 -47.17
CA GLN A 65 43.53 -1.62 -47.92
C GLN A 65 44.75 -0.89 -47.35
N ILE A 66 45.28 0.03 -48.16
CA ILE A 66 46.36 0.94 -47.76
C ILE A 66 45.86 2.37 -47.93
N GLN A 67 46.00 3.18 -46.88
CA GLN A 67 45.63 4.59 -46.89
C GLN A 67 46.88 5.46 -46.92
N LEU A 68 46.92 6.37 -47.89
CA LEU A 68 47.96 7.38 -48.06
C LEU A 68 47.37 8.75 -47.70
N THR A 69 47.95 9.42 -46.70
CA THR A 69 47.52 10.75 -46.25
C THR A 69 48.68 11.73 -46.42
N ARG A 70 48.50 12.84 -47.14
CA ARG A 70 49.58 13.78 -47.45
C ARG A 70 50.07 14.48 -46.18
N THR A 71 51.39 14.57 -46.00
CA THR A 71 52.00 15.10 -44.76
C THR A 71 52.10 16.63 -44.73
N ALA A 72 51.76 17.33 -45.82
CA ALA A 72 51.78 18.80 -45.91
C ALA A 72 50.55 19.35 -46.66
N SER A 73 49.94 20.40 -46.10
CA SER A 73 48.88 21.21 -46.70
C SER A 73 49.47 22.16 -47.73
N THR A 74 49.22 21.91 -49.02
CA THR A 74 49.54 22.87 -50.08
C THR A 74 48.27 23.66 -50.42
N ASP A 75 48.36 24.99 -50.26
CA ASP A 75 47.31 26.01 -50.30
C ASP A 75 46.78 26.35 -51.70
N ASP A 76 46.73 25.40 -52.65
CA ASP A 76 46.17 25.69 -53.97
C ASP A 76 45.48 24.47 -54.59
N LEU A 77 44.16 24.38 -54.39
CA LEU A 77 43.24 23.61 -55.22
C LEU A 77 41.98 24.44 -55.47
N PRO A 78 41.74 24.94 -56.70
CA PRO A 78 40.49 25.58 -57.05
C PRO A 78 39.51 24.51 -57.51
N LEU A 79 38.58 24.08 -56.64
CA LEU A 79 37.28 23.52 -57.04
C LEU A 79 36.35 23.41 -55.82
N LEU A 80 35.22 24.13 -55.83
CA LEU A 80 34.07 23.90 -54.95
C LEU A 80 33.30 22.67 -55.45
N GLU A 81 33.94 21.50 -55.45
CA GLU A 81 33.22 20.23 -55.53
C GLU A 81 32.74 19.87 -54.11
N PRO A 82 31.49 19.39 -53.94
CA PRO A 82 31.08 18.78 -52.68
C PRO A 82 31.98 17.55 -52.43
N GLY A 83 33.00 17.71 -51.60
CA GLY A 83 33.85 16.62 -51.16
C GLY A 83 33.02 15.54 -50.46
N PRO A 84 33.44 14.27 -50.50
CA PRO A 84 32.76 13.21 -49.78
C PRO A 84 32.66 13.58 -48.29
N LEU A 85 31.49 13.35 -47.69
CA LEU A 85 31.28 13.58 -46.26
C LEU A 85 32.32 12.77 -45.48
N PRO A 86 32.94 13.36 -44.43
CA PRO A 86 33.91 12.65 -43.62
C PRO A 86 33.28 11.41 -42.99
N SER A 87 34.08 10.35 -42.85
CA SER A 87 33.65 9.13 -42.18
C SER A 87 33.21 9.41 -40.75
N PHE A 88 32.05 8.87 -40.37
CA PHE A 88 31.49 9.07 -39.04
C PHE A 88 30.97 7.74 -38.47
N ALA A 89 31.31 7.47 -37.22
CA ALA A 89 30.94 6.24 -36.54
C ALA A 89 30.22 6.48 -35.21
N ARG A 90 29.58 5.43 -34.71
CA ARG A 90 29.06 5.34 -33.35
C ARG A 90 29.85 4.28 -32.60
N VAL A 91 30.32 4.63 -31.41
CA VAL A 91 30.96 3.70 -30.48
C VAL A 91 29.98 3.43 -29.35
N GLU A 92 29.49 2.20 -29.25
CA GLU A 92 28.62 1.75 -28.16
C GLU A 92 29.47 0.91 -27.19
N ARG A 93 29.58 1.34 -25.93
CA ARG A 93 30.24 0.59 -24.85
C ARG A 93 29.19 0.10 -23.86
N THR A 94 29.11 -1.21 -23.66
CA THR A 94 28.26 -1.83 -22.63
C THR A 94 29.15 -2.44 -21.55
N LEU A 95 29.10 -1.85 -20.36
CA LEU A 95 29.75 -2.35 -19.17
C LEU A 95 28.91 -3.50 -18.60
N ARG A 96 29.48 -4.70 -18.50
CA ARG A 96 28.85 -5.86 -17.87
C ARG A 96 29.50 -6.08 -16.52
N LEU A 97 28.82 -5.64 -15.46
CA LEU A 97 29.32 -5.66 -14.09
C LEU A 97 28.67 -6.83 -13.33
N GLY A 98 29.26 -8.02 -13.49
CA GLY A 98 28.82 -9.26 -12.85
C GLY A 98 29.84 -9.77 -11.83
N LEU A 99 30.06 -11.09 -11.81
CA LEU A 99 31.18 -11.67 -11.06
C LEU A 99 32.53 -11.26 -11.66
N ASP A 100 32.62 -11.37 -12.99
CA ASP A 100 33.70 -10.77 -13.79
C ASP A 100 33.20 -9.45 -14.38
N TRP A 101 34.08 -8.45 -14.46
CA TRP A 101 33.77 -7.19 -15.11
C TRP A 101 34.28 -7.20 -16.54
N ARG A 102 33.39 -6.89 -17.48
CA ARG A 102 33.69 -6.88 -18.91
C ARG A 102 33.17 -5.62 -19.59
N VAL A 103 33.81 -5.24 -20.68
CA VAL A 103 33.36 -4.16 -21.56
C VAL A 103 33.14 -4.75 -22.93
N GLU A 104 31.93 -4.60 -23.43
CA GLU A 104 31.57 -4.95 -24.80
C GLU A 104 31.53 -3.66 -25.62
N THR A 105 32.44 -3.52 -26.57
CA THR A 105 32.49 -2.32 -27.43
C THR A 105 32.12 -2.69 -28.85
N THR A 106 31.17 -1.96 -29.42
CA THR A 106 30.76 -2.08 -30.82
C THR A 106 30.93 -0.74 -31.52
N VAL A 107 31.64 -0.75 -32.65
CA VAL A 107 31.83 0.42 -33.50
C VAL A 107 31.06 0.20 -34.78
N THR A 108 30.10 1.08 -35.05
CA THR A 108 29.22 1.00 -36.22
C THR A 108 29.36 2.25 -37.07
N ARG A 109 29.57 2.08 -38.38
CA ARG A 109 29.63 3.19 -39.34
C ARG A 109 28.23 3.78 -39.53
N ILE A 110 28.13 5.11 -39.47
CA ILE A 110 26.89 5.86 -39.79
C ILE A 110 27.00 6.54 -41.16
N SER A 111 28.22 6.85 -41.64
CA SER A 111 28.41 7.50 -42.93
C SER A 111 28.00 6.63 -44.13
N PRO A 112 27.46 7.22 -45.21
CA PRO A 112 26.98 6.50 -46.40
C PRO A 112 28.11 6.07 -47.36
N THR A 113 29.36 6.44 -47.09
CA THR A 113 30.50 6.17 -47.97
C THR A 113 30.88 4.68 -47.97
N LEU A 114 31.09 4.12 -49.17
CA LEU A 114 31.68 2.79 -49.40
C LEU A 114 33.21 2.77 -49.25
N GLU A 115 33.80 3.91 -48.88
CA GLU A 115 35.23 4.02 -48.62
C GLU A 115 35.56 3.42 -47.25
N PRO A 116 36.58 2.56 -47.17
CA PRO A 116 37.00 2.06 -45.88
C PRO A 116 37.59 3.15 -44.96
N VAL A 117 37.55 2.90 -43.65
CA VAL A 117 37.91 3.89 -42.62
C VAL A 117 38.71 3.23 -41.51
N VAL A 118 39.75 3.91 -41.03
CA VAL A 118 40.49 3.52 -39.83
C VAL A 118 40.19 4.51 -38.70
N ILE A 119 39.73 4.01 -37.55
CA ILE A 119 39.38 4.78 -36.36
C ILE A 119 40.18 4.27 -35.17
N GLU A 120 40.75 5.17 -34.37
CA GLU A 120 41.42 4.83 -33.12
C GLU A 120 40.50 5.03 -31.92
N VAL A 121 40.01 3.95 -31.32
CA VAL A 121 39.10 4.02 -30.16
C VAL A 121 39.89 3.85 -28.86
N PRO A 122 39.92 4.83 -27.94
CA PRO A 122 40.65 4.69 -26.67
C PRO A 122 40.01 3.62 -25.78
N LEU A 123 40.87 2.86 -25.09
CA LEU A 123 40.46 1.94 -24.03
C LEU A 123 40.21 2.69 -22.71
N LEU A 124 39.31 2.16 -21.89
CA LEU A 124 39.08 2.63 -20.53
C LEU A 124 40.27 2.31 -19.62
N ALA A 125 40.38 3.01 -18.50
CA ALA A 125 41.39 2.71 -17.49
C ALA A 125 41.16 1.30 -16.91
N GLY A 126 42.18 0.45 -16.93
CA GLY A 126 42.07 -0.96 -16.47
C GLY A 126 41.39 -1.90 -17.47
N GLU A 127 41.09 -1.45 -18.69
CA GLU A 127 40.51 -2.29 -19.76
C GLU A 127 41.60 -3.05 -20.52
N SER A 128 41.37 -4.35 -20.76
CA SER A 128 42.24 -5.23 -21.56
C SER A 128 41.43 -6.03 -22.57
N VAL A 129 41.72 -5.88 -23.86
CA VAL A 129 41.00 -6.55 -24.95
C VAL A 129 41.28 -8.05 -24.94
N THR A 130 40.24 -8.87 -25.03
CA THR A 130 40.33 -10.34 -25.03
C THR A 130 40.00 -10.99 -26.37
N THR A 131 39.34 -10.27 -27.28
CA THR A 131 38.99 -10.78 -28.61
C THR A 131 40.23 -10.98 -29.49
N PRO A 132 40.47 -12.19 -30.04
CA PRO A 132 41.58 -12.43 -30.96
C PRO A 132 41.50 -11.58 -32.23
N GLY A 133 42.65 -11.13 -32.73
CA GLY A 133 42.74 -10.38 -33.99
C GLY A 133 42.43 -8.88 -33.88
N VAL A 134 42.10 -8.37 -32.69
CA VAL A 134 41.90 -6.95 -32.44
C VAL A 134 43.24 -6.30 -32.09
N ARG A 135 43.67 -5.32 -32.89
CA ARG A 135 44.97 -4.65 -32.72
C ARG A 135 44.85 -3.51 -31.72
N VAL A 136 45.63 -3.58 -30.65
CA VAL A 136 45.77 -2.50 -29.66
C VAL A 136 47.15 -1.85 -29.82
N LYS A 137 47.18 -0.54 -29.96
CA LYS A 137 48.40 0.27 -30.00
C LYS A 137 48.21 1.52 -29.13
N ASP A 138 49.16 1.83 -28.27
CA ASP A 138 49.13 3.04 -27.41
C ASP A 138 47.83 3.20 -26.60
N LYS A 139 47.29 2.10 -26.03
CA LYS A 139 45.99 2.01 -25.32
C LYS A 139 44.77 2.38 -26.16
N LYS A 140 44.88 2.30 -27.49
CA LYS A 140 43.78 2.49 -28.43
C LYS A 140 43.60 1.24 -29.28
N VAL A 141 42.35 0.92 -29.60
CA VAL A 141 42.01 -0.12 -30.57
C VAL A 141 42.00 0.50 -31.96
N LEU A 142 42.75 -0.09 -32.88
CA LEU A 142 42.75 0.28 -34.29
C LEU A 142 41.61 -0.47 -34.98
N VAL A 143 40.53 0.24 -35.30
CA VAL A 143 39.34 -0.32 -35.95
C VAL A 143 39.39 0.01 -37.44
N SER A 144 39.48 -1.03 -38.27
CA SER A 144 39.42 -0.91 -39.73
C SER A 144 38.06 -1.42 -40.24
N LEU A 145 37.28 -0.52 -40.85
CA LEU A 145 35.97 -0.80 -41.44
C LEU A 145 36.11 -0.77 -42.95
N ASP A 146 35.88 -1.90 -43.64
CA ASP A 146 35.93 -1.97 -45.10
C ASP A 146 34.61 -1.54 -45.76
N ALA A 147 34.54 -1.52 -47.10
CA ALA A 147 33.35 -1.11 -47.84
C ALA A 147 32.09 -1.93 -47.47
N GLN A 148 32.25 -3.23 -47.19
CA GLN A 148 31.16 -4.17 -46.92
C GLN A 148 30.92 -4.41 -45.42
N ARG A 149 31.90 -4.10 -44.56
CA ARG A 149 31.87 -4.30 -43.11
C ARG A 149 31.54 -3.00 -42.39
N GLY A 150 30.25 -2.81 -42.11
CA GLY A 150 29.74 -1.62 -41.41
C GLY A 150 29.90 -1.62 -39.89
N SER A 151 30.34 -2.72 -39.26
CA SER A 151 30.56 -2.77 -37.81
C SER A 151 31.68 -3.72 -37.38
N VAL A 152 32.31 -3.40 -36.26
CA VAL A 152 33.32 -4.24 -35.56
C VAL A 152 32.98 -4.27 -34.08
N ARG A 153 33.10 -5.46 -33.48
CA ARG A 153 32.81 -5.69 -32.06
C ARG A 153 33.97 -6.41 -31.40
N TRP A 154 34.27 -6.04 -30.16
CA TRP A 154 35.19 -6.77 -29.30
C TRP A 154 34.74 -6.77 -27.84
N ASP A 155 35.29 -7.72 -27.10
CA ASP A 155 35.09 -7.91 -25.67
C ASP A 155 36.41 -7.70 -24.93
N SER A 156 36.34 -6.96 -23.84
CA SER A 156 37.45 -6.64 -22.95
C SER A 156 37.13 -7.05 -21.52
N VAL A 157 38.16 -7.37 -20.74
CA VAL A 157 38.07 -7.48 -19.28
C VAL A 157 38.38 -6.12 -18.66
N LEU A 158 37.66 -5.76 -17.60
CA LEU A 158 37.87 -4.53 -16.85
C LEU A 158 38.35 -4.87 -15.43
N GLU A 159 39.42 -4.23 -14.98
CA GLU A 159 39.91 -4.38 -13.61
C GLU A 159 38.87 -3.91 -12.58
N HIS A 160 38.76 -4.62 -11.46
CA HIS A 160 37.81 -4.27 -10.41
C HIS A 160 38.29 -3.02 -9.66
N ALA A 161 37.48 -1.97 -9.69
CA ALA A 161 37.75 -0.73 -8.96
C ALA A 161 36.46 -0.22 -8.29
N PRO A 162 36.54 0.32 -7.05
CA PRO A 162 35.36 0.85 -6.35
C PRO A 162 34.77 2.08 -7.05
N THR A 163 35.59 2.78 -7.81
CA THR A 163 35.21 3.95 -8.60
C THR A 163 35.97 3.92 -9.92
N PHE A 164 35.27 4.12 -11.03
CA PHE A 164 35.94 4.38 -12.30
C PHE A 164 35.24 5.48 -13.09
N GLY A 165 36.03 6.25 -13.84
CA GLY A 165 35.57 7.35 -14.66
C GLY A 165 35.57 6.97 -16.14
N MET A 166 34.54 7.43 -16.86
CA MET A 166 34.51 7.40 -18.32
C MET A 166 34.41 8.83 -18.82
N THR A 167 35.30 9.21 -19.74
CA THR A 167 35.33 10.54 -20.35
C THR A 167 35.27 10.39 -21.86
N ALA A 168 34.34 11.10 -22.50
CA ALA A 168 34.20 11.08 -23.94
C ALA A 168 35.39 11.80 -24.60
N PRO A 169 36.09 11.17 -25.55
CA PRO A 169 37.24 11.79 -26.21
C PRO A 169 36.84 13.02 -27.02
N GLN A 170 37.74 14.01 -27.11
CA GLN A 170 37.55 15.19 -27.94
C GLN A 170 37.81 14.85 -29.41
N THR A 171 36.77 14.39 -30.10
CA THR A 171 36.84 13.95 -31.50
C THR A 171 35.58 14.37 -32.26
N THR A 172 35.73 14.56 -33.57
CA THR A 172 34.63 14.78 -34.51
C THR A 172 34.35 13.55 -35.39
N GLN A 173 35.12 12.48 -35.20
CA GLN A 173 35.06 11.26 -36.02
C GLN A 173 33.99 10.25 -35.54
N TRP A 174 33.57 10.33 -34.27
CA TRP A 174 32.52 9.48 -33.73
C TRP A 174 31.77 10.10 -32.56
N ILE A 175 30.63 9.50 -32.23
CA ILE A 175 29.88 9.71 -30.98
C ILE A 175 29.88 8.45 -30.13
N GLU A 176 29.74 8.62 -28.82
CA GLU A 176 29.70 7.49 -27.89
C GLU A 176 28.31 7.28 -27.30
N THR A 177 27.98 6.03 -27.02
CA THR A 177 26.84 5.64 -26.20
C THR A 177 27.34 4.66 -25.15
N TRP A 178 27.12 4.99 -23.88
CA TRP A 178 27.57 4.16 -22.77
C TRP A 178 26.36 3.50 -22.14
N ARG A 179 26.48 2.21 -21.82
CA ARG A 179 25.46 1.43 -21.12
C ARG A 179 26.09 0.68 -19.96
N ALA A 180 25.36 0.51 -18.87
CA ALA A 180 25.82 -0.32 -17.76
C ALA A 180 24.79 -1.40 -17.42
N ASP A 181 25.15 -2.66 -17.65
CA ASP A 181 24.43 -3.85 -17.22
C ASP A 181 25.01 -4.32 -15.87
N VAL A 182 24.34 -3.95 -14.78
CA VAL A 182 24.82 -4.17 -13.40
C VAL A 182 24.05 -5.31 -12.73
N SER A 183 24.77 -6.34 -12.28
CA SER A 183 24.19 -7.45 -11.53
C SER A 183 23.64 -7.01 -10.16
N PRO A 184 22.55 -7.61 -9.64
CA PRO A 184 21.98 -7.26 -8.33
C PRO A 184 22.93 -7.42 -7.12
N ILE A 185 24.07 -8.09 -7.29
CA ILE A 185 25.11 -8.21 -6.26
C ILE A 185 25.91 -6.91 -6.07
N TRP A 186 25.74 -5.93 -6.97
CA TRP A 186 26.40 -4.63 -6.96
C TRP A 186 25.38 -3.50 -6.88
N HIS A 187 25.75 -2.44 -6.18
CA HIS A 187 25.04 -1.17 -6.13
C HIS A 187 25.83 -0.13 -6.93
N LEU A 188 25.16 0.50 -7.90
CA LEU A 188 25.72 1.52 -8.77
C LEU A 188 25.27 2.92 -8.32
N THR A 189 26.22 3.80 -8.05
CA THR A 189 26.02 5.24 -7.92
C THR A 189 26.69 5.97 -9.08
N VAL A 190 26.05 7.03 -9.58
CA VAL A 190 26.48 7.72 -10.80
C VAL A 190 26.60 9.20 -10.50
N GLN A 191 27.71 9.81 -10.89
CA GLN A 191 27.94 11.25 -10.84
C GLN A 191 28.37 11.74 -12.23
N GLY A 192 28.00 12.96 -12.60
CA GLY A 192 28.29 13.54 -13.92
C GLY A 192 27.02 13.78 -14.73
N ILE A 193 27.05 13.46 -16.02
CA ILE A 193 25.92 13.66 -16.93
C ILE A 193 24.72 12.75 -16.59
N ALA A 194 23.52 13.25 -16.89
CA ALA A 194 22.27 12.56 -16.60
C ALA A 194 22.07 11.33 -17.50
N VAL A 195 21.40 10.31 -16.95
CA VAL A 195 20.97 9.12 -17.69
C VAL A 195 19.87 9.52 -18.68
N VAL A 196 20.00 9.08 -19.94
CA VAL A 196 19.02 9.36 -21.00
C VAL A 196 17.91 8.31 -21.02
N HIS A 197 18.25 7.04 -20.78
CA HIS A 197 17.29 5.94 -20.64
C HIS A 197 17.69 5.04 -19.47
N HIS A 198 16.73 4.62 -18.65
CA HIS A 198 16.97 3.75 -17.50
C HIS A 198 16.77 2.26 -17.80
N GLN A 199 15.98 1.95 -18.82
CA GLN A 199 15.57 0.59 -19.15
C GLN A 199 15.74 0.33 -20.64
N ASP A 200 16.00 -0.94 -20.98
CA ASP A 200 15.95 -1.42 -22.35
C ASP A 200 14.48 -1.63 -22.81
N PRO A 201 14.24 -1.93 -24.11
CA PRO A 201 12.89 -2.20 -24.62
C PRO A 201 12.17 -3.40 -23.97
N SER A 202 12.89 -4.26 -23.24
CA SER A 202 12.33 -5.39 -22.50
C SER A 202 12.00 -5.06 -21.04
N GLY A 203 12.25 -3.82 -20.60
CA GLY A 203 12.03 -3.36 -19.22
C GLY A 203 13.17 -3.70 -18.25
N ARG A 204 14.30 -4.23 -18.73
CA ARG A 204 15.47 -4.52 -17.89
C ARG A 204 16.22 -3.23 -17.57
N TRP A 205 16.70 -3.11 -16.34
CA TRP A 205 17.56 -2.00 -15.93
C TRP A 205 18.87 -1.99 -16.74
N LEU A 206 19.04 -0.97 -17.57
CA LEU A 206 20.18 -0.77 -18.46
C LEU A 206 20.36 0.75 -18.69
N PRO A 207 20.87 1.49 -17.68
CA PRO A 207 21.09 2.92 -17.81
C PRO A 207 21.99 3.23 -19.02
N GLU A 208 21.57 4.19 -19.83
CA GLU A 208 22.24 4.66 -21.04
C GLU A 208 22.62 6.14 -20.92
N TRP A 209 23.86 6.47 -21.29
CA TRP A 209 24.39 7.83 -21.42
C TRP A 209 24.83 8.10 -22.85
N ARG A 210 24.67 9.36 -23.28
CA ARG A 210 25.11 9.84 -24.59
C ARG A 210 25.93 11.13 -24.40
N PRO A 211 27.21 11.00 -24.04
CA PRO A 211 28.06 12.14 -23.73
C PRO A 211 28.42 12.96 -24.98
N TRP A 212 28.51 14.26 -24.82
CA TRP A 212 29.22 15.15 -25.74
C TRP A 212 30.75 15.04 -25.55
N PRO A 213 31.56 15.41 -26.55
CA PRO A 213 33.02 15.41 -26.43
C PRO A 213 33.50 16.19 -25.20
N GLY A 214 34.28 15.54 -24.33
CA GLY A 214 34.78 16.11 -23.07
C GLY A 214 33.88 15.89 -21.83
N GLU A 215 32.63 15.44 -22.00
CA GLU A 215 31.78 15.08 -20.86
C GLU A 215 32.25 13.79 -20.19
N SER A 216 31.95 13.65 -18.91
CA SER A 216 32.36 12.47 -18.12
C SER A 216 31.28 12.00 -17.17
N ILE A 217 31.36 10.71 -16.84
CA ILE A 217 30.65 10.08 -15.72
C ILE A 217 31.65 9.43 -14.78
N THR A 218 31.31 9.41 -13.50
CA THR A 218 31.99 8.61 -12.48
C THR A 218 31.01 7.59 -11.93
N LEU A 219 31.38 6.32 -12.02
CA LEU A 219 30.59 5.19 -11.54
C LEU A 219 31.19 4.69 -10.22
N GLY A 220 30.42 4.82 -9.13
CA GLY A 220 30.73 4.23 -7.84
C GLY A 220 30.05 2.87 -7.71
N ILE A 221 30.84 1.81 -7.49
CA ILE A 221 30.34 0.44 -7.45
C ILE A 221 30.71 -0.16 -6.11
N SER A 222 29.69 -0.61 -5.38
CA SER A 222 29.86 -1.20 -4.06
C SER A 222 28.99 -2.44 -3.92
N ARG A 223 29.42 -3.39 -3.08
CA ARG A 223 28.55 -4.52 -2.72
C ARG A 223 27.55 -4.02 -1.67
N PRO A 224 26.24 -4.28 -1.82
CA PRO A 224 25.26 -3.93 -0.80
C PRO A 224 25.65 -4.52 0.56
N ALA A 225 25.68 -3.68 1.60
CA ALA A 225 25.95 -4.14 2.95
C ALA A 225 24.74 -4.88 3.52
N GLY A 226 24.98 -6.03 4.16
CA GLY A 226 23.93 -6.71 4.92
C GLY A 226 23.59 -5.90 6.17
N VAL A 227 22.30 -5.62 6.38
CA VAL A 227 21.82 -5.00 7.62
C VAL A 227 21.36 -6.12 8.56
N SER A 228 21.72 -6.03 9.84
CA SER A 228 21.26 -7.00 10.84
C SER A 228 19.75 -6.86 11.03
N GLY A 229 19.01 -7.92 10.69
CA GLY A 229 17.57 -8.02 10.93
C GLY A 229 17.24 -8.75 12.24
N PRO A 230 16.02 -8.61 12.77
CA PRO A 230 15.57 -9.40 13.90
C PRO A 230 15.56 -10.89 13.53
N THR A 231 16.12 -11.74 14.39
CA THR A 231 16.13 -13.21 14.22
C THR A 231 14.88 -13.87 14.81
N LEU A 232 14.06 -13.12 15.54
CA LEU A 232 12.81 -13.56 16.16
C LEU A 232 11.73 -12.50 15.93
N THR A 233 10.60 -12.92 15.38
CA THR A 233 9.45 -12.06 15.08
C THR A 233 8.18 -12.66 15.67
N LEU A 234 7.37 -11.82 16.31
CA LEU A 234 6.06 -12.21 16.83
C LEU A 234 4.98 -11.79 15.81
N GLN A 235 4.48 -12.77 15.05
CA GLN A 235 3.57 -12.53 13.92
C GLN A 235 2.13 -12.25 14.35
N ASN A 236 1.70 -12.85 15.46
CA ASN A 236 0.34 -12.74 15.98
C ASN A 236 0.33 -12.96 17.50
N SER A 237 -0.42 -12.12 18.21
CA SER A 237 -0.74 -12.31 19.62
C SER A 237 -2.24 -12.20 19.85
N ARG A 238 -2.84 -13.22 20.48
CA ARG A 238 -4.26 -13.22 20.84
C ARG A 238 -4.41 -13.45 22.33
N LEU A 239 -4.90 -12.42 23.02
CA LEU A 239 -5.23 -12.49 24.43
C LEU A 239 -6.74 -12.64 24.60
N THR A 240 -7.19 -13.78 25.10
CA THR A 240 -8.59 -14.04 25.45
C THR A 240 -8.73 -14.02 26.96
N VAL A 241 -9.64 -13.20 27.47
CA VAL A 241 -9.83 -12.95 28.90
C VAL A 241 -11.29 -13.26 29.25
N SER A 242 -11.51 -14.22 30.13
CA SER A 242 -12.81 -14.52 30.72
C SER A 242 -12.83 -13.99 32.14
N ALA A 243 -13.57 -12.91 32.37
CA ALA A 243 -13.62 -12.23 33.66
C ALA A 243 -14.81 -12.73 34.48
N GLY A 244 -14.54 -13.62 35.43
CA GLY A 244 -15.53 -14.14 36.37
C GLY A 244 -15.69 -13.27 37.62
N GLU A 245 -16.59 -13.69 38.52
CA GLU A 245 -16.89 -12.94 39.75
C GLU A 245 -15.71 -12.92 40.74
N ARG A 246 -14.91 -14.00 40.79
CA ARG A 246 -13.83 -14.19 41.78
C ARG A 246 -12.44 -14.40 41.18
N ALA A 247 -12.39 -14.70 39.88
CA ALA A 247 -11.15 -15.01 39.18
C ALA A 247 -11.27 -14.57 37.72
N ILE A 248 -10.11 -14.25 37.13
CA ILE A 248 -9.97 -14.03 35.70
C ILE A 248 -9.18 -15.19 35.14
N ASP A 249 -9.73 -15.83 34.12
CA ASP A 249 -9.03 -16.81 33.30
C ASP A 249 -8.55 -16.14 32.03
N ALA A 250 -7.26 -16.26 31.73
CA ALA A 250 -6.67 -15.66 30.55
C ALA A 250 -5.88 -16.70 29.76
N THR A 251 -6.05 -16.63 28.43
CA THR A 251 -5.36 -17.46 27.46
C THR A 251 -4.63 -16.55 26.48
N LEU A 252 -3.33 -16.74 26.33
CA LEU A 252 -2.50 -16.03 25.36
C LEU A 252 -2.02 -17.01 24.30
N ASP A 253 -2.49 -16.85 23.07
CA ASP A 253 -1.99 -17.56 21.90
C ASP A 253 -0.98 -16.68 21.17
N LEU A 254 0.21 -17.22 20.91
CA LEU A 254 1.28 -16.54 20.19
C LEU A 254 1.73 -17.36 19.00
N THR A 255 2.00 -16.69 17.88
CA THR A 255 2.72 -17.26 16.74
C THR A 255 4.07 -16.55 16.61
N LEU A 256 5.15 -17.28 16.82
CA LEU A 256 6.52 -16.78 16.70
C LEU A 256 7.19 -17.42 15.48
N GLU A 257 8.02 -16.64 14.79
CA GLU A 257 8.89 -17.11 13.72
C GLU A 257 10.33 -16.75 14.05
N SER A 258 11.22 -17.74 13.99
CA SER A 258 12.63 -17.52 14.27
C SER A 258 13.55 -18.17 13.24
N SER A 259 14.67 -17.52 12.92
CA SER A 259 15.73 -18.10 12.10
C SER A 259 16.78 -18.86 12.93
N GLN A 260 16.76 -18.72 14.26
CA GLN A 260 17.73 -19.31 15.17
C GLN A 260 17.04 -19.95 16.38
N GLY A 261 17.68 -20.95 16.99
CA GLY A 261 17.23 -21.49 18.26
C GLY A 261 17.61 -20.57 19.43
N GLY A 262 16.81 -20.57 20.49
CA GLY A 262 17.07 -19.74 21.67
C GLY A 262 16.00 -19.83 22.74
N GLN A 263 15.92 -18.81 23.58
CA GLN A 263 14.90 -18.65 24.60
C GLN A 263 14.25 -17.28 24.47
N HIS A 264 12.95 -17.23 24.70
CA HIS A 264 12.18 -16.00 24.69
C HIS A 264 11.41 -15.86 26.00
N THR A 265 11.57 -14.73 26.69
CA THR A 265 10.97 -14.52 28.01
C THR A 265 9.84 -13.51 27.94
N LEU A 266 8.67 -13.92 28.44
CA LEU A 266 7.47 -13.10 28.58
C LEU A 266 7.30 -12.71 30.05
N THR A 267 6.64 -11.58 30.31
CA THR A 267 6.28 -11.14 31.67
C THR A 267 4.77 -11.14 31.83
N LEU A 268 4.28 -11.98 32.74
CA LEU A 268 2.88 -12.07 33.13
C LEU A 268 2.50 -11.00 34.18
N PRO A 269 1.20 -10.76 34.42
CA PRO A 269 0.72 -9.90 35.49
C PRO A 269 1.23 -10.33 36.87
N GLU A 270 1.30 -9.40 37.82
CA GLU A 270 1.87 -9.65 39.15
C GLU A 270 1.18 -10.78 39.93
N ALA A 271 -0.15 -10.85 39.86
CA ALA A 271 -0.94 -11.88 40.55
C ALA A 271 -1.26 -13.11 39.69
N ALA A 272 -0.67 -13.24 38.50
CA ALA A 272 -0.94 -14.36 37.59
C ALA A 272 -0.36 -15.67 38.11
N ARG A 273 -1.16 -16.74 38.09
CA ARG A 273 -0.72 -18.11 38.34
C ARG A 273 -0.81 -18.90 37.03
N LEU A 274 0.35 -19.19 36.44
CA LEU A 274 0.46 -20.03 35.25
C LEU A 274 -0.09 -21.44 35.53
N GLN A 275 -1.03 -21.89 34.71
CA GLN A 275 -1.66 -23.21 34.82
C GLN A 275 -1.05 -24.18 33.82
N GLN A 276 -0.89 -23.75 32.56
CA GLN A 276 -0.45 -24.61 31.48
C GLN A 276 0.28 -23.79 30.40
N VAL A 277 1.30 -24.39 29.80
CA VAL A 277 1.92 -23.92 28.58
C VAL A 277 1.88 -25.04 27.56
N THR A 278 1.43 -24.75 26.35
CA THR A 278 1.49 -25.69 25.23
C THR A 278 2.35 -25.12 24.10
N ILE A 279 3.12 -25.99 23.45
CA ILE A 279 3.95 -25.68 22.29
C ILE A 279 3.53 -26.63 21.17
N GLY A 280 3.07 -26.10 20.05
CA GLY A 280 2.57 -26.92 18.93
C GLY A 280 1.38 -27.83 19.31
N GLY A 281 0.61 -27.46 20.34
CA GLY A 281 -0.50 -28.25 20.86
C GLY A 281 -0.14 -29.28 21.93
N ALA A 282 1.15 -29.52 22.21
CA ALA A 282 1.59 -30.42 23.27
C ALA A 282 1.88 -29.63 24.56
N ALA A 283 1.39 -30.13 25.71
CA ALA A 283 1.67 -29.53 27.01
C ALA A 283 3.15 -29.68 27.40
N GLN A 284 3.76 -28.60 27.85
CA GLN A 284 5.17 -28.53 28.24
C GLN A 284 5.28 -28.12 29.72
N PRO A 285 6.17 -28.73 30.51
CA PRO A 285 6.31 -28.46 31.93
C PRO A 285 7.11 -27.18 32.22
N ILE A 286 6.70 -26.07 31.60
CA ILE A 286 7.33 -24.75 31.78
C ILE A 286 6.79 -24.11 33.05
N ARG A 287 7.70 -23.66 33.91
CA ARG A 287 7.35 -23.01 35.19
C ARG A 287 7.54 -21.50 35.11
N GLN A 288 6.62 -20.80 35.78
CA GLN A 288 6.73 -19.37 36.03
C GLN A 288 7.79 -19.11 37.11
N GLN A 289 8.66 -18.12 36.88
CA GLN A 289 9.65 -17.62 37.84
C GLN A 289 9.31 -16.16 38.21
N GLY A 290 8.67 -15.96 39.36
CA GLY A 290 8.10 -14.65 39.71
C GLY A 290 7.01 -14.27 38.71
N ARG A 291 7.25 -13.24 37.89
CA ARG A 291 6.36 -12.85 36.78
C ARG A 291 6.81 -13.37 35.41
N ARG A 292 8.01 -13.95 35.31
CA ARG A 292 8.62 -14.32 34.03
C ARG A 292 8.30 -15.74 33.63
N VAL A 293 8.03 -15.95 32.35
CA VAL A 293 7.86 -17.26 31.72
C VAL A 293 8.79 -17.35 30.53
N THR A 294 9.74 -18.28 30.58
CA THR A 294 10.74 -18.46 29.52
C THR A 294 10.33 -19.63 28.62
N LEU A 295 10.13 -19.32 27.35
CA LEU A 295 9.73 -20.24 26.30
C LEU A 295 10.96 -20.67 25.49
N PRO A 296 11.17 -21.99 25.27
CA PRO A 296 12.18 -22.46 24.33
C PRO A 296 11.70 -22.18 22.89
N VAL A 297 12.60 -21.66 22.06
CA VAL A 297 12.31 -21.32 20.65
C VAL A 297 13.24 -22.12 19.75
N VAL A 298 12.70 -22.81 18.76
CA VAL A 298 13.49 -23.45 17.68
C VAL A 298 13.40 -22.66 16.36
N PRO A 299 14.27 -22.90 15.36
CA PRO A 299 14.10 -22.31 14.03
C PRO A 299 12.78 -22.73 13.37
N GLY A 300 12.12 -21.80 12.69
CA GLY A 300 10.82 -21.96 12.03
C GLY A 300 9.65 -21.30 12.77
N THR A 301 8.44 -21.52 12.27
CA THR A 301 7.20 -21.01 12.86
C THR A 301 6.70 -21.92 13.98
N GLN A 302 6.43 -21.36 15.15
CA GLN A 302 5.92 -22.08 16.32
C GLN A 302 4.69 -21.38 16.89
N ARG A 303 3.81 -22.19 17.49
CA ARG A 303 2.63 -21.71 18.21
C ARG A 303 2.79 -22.03 19.69
N PHE A 304 2.59 -21.01 20.51
CA PHE A 304 2.61 -21.11 21.96
C PHE A 304 1.24 -20.73 22.49
N GLN A 305 0.77 -21.43 23.50
CA GLN A 305 -0.43 -21.05 24.23
C GLN A 305 -0.15 -21.12 25.73
N LEU A 306 -0.45 -20.03 26.42
CA LEU A 306 -0.27 -19.89 27.86
C LEU A 306 -1.64 -19.68 28.51
N LEU A 307 -1.95 -20.50 29.51
CA LEU A 307 -3.15 -20.37 30.32
C LEU A 307 -2.74 -19.97 31.73
N TRP A 308 -3.31 -18.89 32.25
CA TRP A 308 -3.14 -18.48 33.64
C TRP A 308 -4.44 -18.01 34.25
N ARG A 309 -4.45 -18.00 35.58
CA ARG A 309 -5.55 -17.46 36.39
C ARG A 309 -5.05 -16.37 37.32
N GLU A 310 -5.80 -15.28 37.39
CA GLU A 310 -5.58 -14.22 38.37
C GLU A 310 -6.64 -14.31 39.50
N PRO A 311 -6.24 -14.15 40.77
CA PRO A 311 -7.14 -14.23 41.93
C PRO A 311 -7.90 -12.91 42.16
N ARG A 312 -8.34 -12.25 41.09
CA ARG A 312 -9.17 -11.04 41.15
C ARG A 312 -10.43 -11.25 40.31
N GLY A 313 -11.53 -10.65 40.75
CA GLY A 313 -12.81 -10.73 40.07
C GLY A 313 -13.07 -9.56 39.14
N MET A 314 -14.24 -9.58 38.49
CA MET A 314 -14.79 -8.42 37.81
C MET A 314 -15.08 -7.30 38.81
N GLU A 315 -14.63 -6.09 38.50
CA GLU A 315 -14.91 -4.87 39.26
C GLU A 315 -15.75 -3.90 38.43
N THR A 316 -16.17 -2.78 39.03
CA THR A 316 -16.90 -1.75 38.27
C THR A 316 -16.05 -1.18 37.14
N ARG A 317 -14.75 -1.02 37.39
CA ARG A 317 -13.74 -0.63 36.42
C ARG A 317 -12.79 -1.80 36.23
N PHE A 318 -12.98 -2.53 35.15
CA PHE A 318 -12.15 -3.68 34.81
C PHE A 318 -11.03 -3.27 33.85
N LEU A 319 -9.79 -3.63 34.19
CA LEU A 319 -8.65 -3.53 33.28
C LEU A 319 -8.18 -4.92 32.88
N SER A 320 -7.99 -5.14 31.58
CA SER A 320 -7.41 -6.38 31.06
C SER A 320 -6.01 -6.64 31.66
N PRO A 321 -5.58 -7.91 31.71
CA PRO A 321 -4.26 -8.30 32.20
C PRO A 321 -3.13 -7.51 31.53
N GLU A 322 -2.13 -7.11 32.32
CA GLU A 322 -0.90 -6.49 31.82
C GLU A 322 0.11 -7.58 31.46
N VAL A 323 0.37 -7.75 30.17
CA VAL A 323 1.28 -8.77 29.64
C VAL A 323 2.32 -8.05 28.79
N ASP A 324 3.58 -8.33 29.06
CA ASP A 324 4.71 -7.87 28.25
C ASP A 324 5.30 -9.06 27.51
N LEU A 325 5.29 -8.97 26.18
CA LEU A 325 5.81 -9.99 25.30
C LEU A 325 7.34 -9.91 25.16
N GLY A 326 8.00 -8.89 25.70
CA GLY A 326 9.46 -8.69 25.57
C GLY A 326 9.92 -8.34 24.15
N LEU A 327 9.04 -8.42 23.15
CA LEU A 327 9.24 -8.03 21.76
C LEU A 327 7.95 -7.40 21.20
N PRO A 328 8.06 -6.44 20.25
CA PRO A 328 6.89 -5.93 19.54
C PRO A 328 6.14 -7.05 18.82
N SER A 329 4.81 -6.94 18.78
CA SER A 329 3.92 -7.89 18.12
C SER A 329 3.27 -7.27 16.89
N VAL A 330 3.13 -8.06 15.85
CA VAL A 330 2.20 -7.79 14.75
C VAL A 330 0.89 -8.53 15.02
N ASN A 331 -0.24 -8.00 14.54
CA ASN A 331 -1.58 -8.58 14.67
C ASN A 331 -1.96 -8.93 16.12
N HIS A 332 -2.21 -7.91 16.94
CA HIS A 332 -2.69 -8.10 18.30
C HIS A 332 -4.22 -8.15 18.35
N TYR A 333 -4.76 -9.23 18.90
CA TYR A 333 -6.18 -9.41 19.18
C TYR A 333 -6.40 -9.51 20.69
N LEU A 334 -7.38 -8.77 21.19
CA LEU A 334 -7.80 -8.85 22.59
C LEU A 334 -9.31 -9.13 22.63
N LYS A 335 -9.69 -10.25 23.24
CA LYS A 335 -11.09 -10.60 23.51
C LYS A 335 -11.33 -10.58 25.00
N VAL A 336 -12.30 -9.79 25.46
CA VAL A 336 -12.77 -9.80 26.86
C VAL A 336 -14.21 -10.29 26.88
N THR A 337 -14.43 -11.44 27.52
CA THR A 337 -15.75 -12.00 27.77
C THR A 337 -16.22 -11.63 29.17
N LEU A 338 -17.38 -10.98 29.25
CA LEU A 338 -18.04 -10.53 30.47
C LEU A 338 -19.05 -11.59 30.96
N GLY A 339 -19.26 -11.65 32.28
CA GLY A 339 -20.36 -12.40 32.87
C GLY A 339 -21.74 -11.84 32.46
N LYS A 340 -22.74 -12.72 32.32
CA LYS A 340 -24.12 -12.34 31.96
C LYS A 340 -24.85 -11.57 33.06
N ASP A 341 -24.29 -11.56 34.27
CA ASP A 341 -24.71 -10.81 35.45
C ASP A 341 -24.22 -9.35 35.45
N ARG A 342 -23.50 -8.93 34.40
CA ARG A 342 -22.96 -7.57 34.27
C ARG A 342 -23.71 -6.75 33.21
N TRP A 343 -24.00 -5.51 33.57
CA TRP A 343 -24.46 -4.47 32.67
C TRP A 343 -23.28 -3.62 32.23
N LEU A 344 -22.91 -3.71 30.96
CA LEU A 344 -21.84 -2.92 30.35
C LEU A 344 -22.27 -1.46 30.21
N LEU A 345 -21.45 -0.52 30.67
CA LEU A 345 -21.69 0.92 30.53
C LEU A 345 -20.79 1.54 29.47
N LEU A 346 -19.48 1.33 29.57
CA LEU A 346 -18.49 1.89 28.65
C LEU A 346 -17.37 0.89 28.39
N SER A 347 -16.76 0.99 27.22
CA SER A 347 -15.58 0.23 26.85
C SER A 347 -14.56 1.15 26.20
N ARG A 348 -13.29 0.99 26.57
CA ARG A 348 -12.15 1.71 26.02
C ARG A 348 -11.02 0.71 25.79
N GLY A 349 -10.16 0.94 24.80
CA GLY A 349 -9.06 0.02 24.57
C GLY A 349 -8.25 0.35 23.30
N PRO A 350 -7.61 -0.66 22.70
CA PRO A 350 -6.82 -0.55 21.47
C PRO A 350 -7.57 0.07 20.29
N ARG A 351 -6.83 0.44 19.24
CA ARG A 351 -7.29 1.26 18.10
C ARG A 351 -8.63 0.84 17.49
N LEU A 352 -8.85 -0.45 17.23
CA LEU A 352 -10.11 -0.96 16.68
C LEU A 352 -10.81 -1.76 17.78
N GLY A 353 -12.04 -1.39 18.14
CA GLY A 353 -12.72 -1.97 19.30
C GLY A 353 -14.24 -1.75 19.32
N PRO A 354 -14.92 -2.22 20.38
CA PRO A 354 -16.33 -2.00 20.62
C PRO A 354 -16.67 -0.53 20.87
N ALA A 355 -17.84 -0.13 20.38
CA ALA A 355 -18.51 1.13 20.69
C ALA A 355 -19.85 0.85 21.35
N VAL A 356 -20.10 1.50 22.49
CA VAL A 356 -21.39 1.44 23.19
C VAL A 356 -22.29 2.56 22.68
N LEU A 357 -23.19 2.24 21.75
CA LEU A 357 -23.97 3.24 21.02
C LEU A 357 -25.16 3.79 21.80
N MET A 358 -25.64 3.06 22.82
CA MET A 358 -26.82 3.43 23.61
C MET A 358 -26.74 4.87 24.15
N TRP A 359 -25.57 5.33 24.62
CA TRP A 359 -25.43 6.70 25.13
C TRP A 359 -25.59 7.76 24.05
N GLY A 360 -25.14 7.48 22.83
CA GLY A 360 -25.34 8.35 21.67
C GLY A 360 -26.82 8.40 21.28
N VAL A 361 -27.48 7.25 21.22
CA VAL A 361 -28.93 7.15 20.95
C VAL A 361 -29.74 7.88 22.01
N LEU A 362 -29.41 7.67 23.29
CA LEU A 362 -30.07 8.34 24.40
C LEU A 362 -29.82 9.84 24.37
N ALA A 363 -28.60 10.29 24.05
CA ALA A 363 -28.31 11.71 23.87
C ALA A 363 -29.15 12.33 22.73
N VAL A 364 -29.24 11.67 21.58
CA VAL A 364 -30.08 12.13 20.45
C VAL A 364 -31.56 12.13 20.85
N LEU A 365 -32.07 11.05 21.45
CA LEU A 365 -33.46 10.92 21.86
C LEU A 365 -33.83 11.98 22.89
N VAL A 366 -32.99 12.19 23.92
CA VAL A 366 -33.20 13.22 24.94
C VAL A 366 -33.09 14.62 24.34
N LEU A 367 -32.08 14.89 23.50
CA LEU A 367 -31.84 16.22 22.94
C LEU A 367 -32.93 16.60 21.91
N VAL A 368 -33.39 15.66 21.08
CA VAL A 368 -34.47 15.87 20.11
C VAL A 368 -35.83 15.99 20.80
N LEU A 369 -36.18 15.09 21.73
CA LEU A 369 -37.49 15.10 22.38
C LEU A 369 -37.64 16.20 23.44
N VAL A 370 -36.61 16.41 24.28
CA VAL A 370 -36.70 17.31 25.44
C VAL A 370 -36.29 18.75 25.08
N ALA A 371 -35.23 18.95 24.28
CA ALA A 371 -34.72 20.31 24.01
C ALA A 371 -35.40 21.01 22.83
N TYR A 372 -35.82 20.27 21.79
CA TYR A 372 -36.36 20.87 20.56
C TYR A 372 -37.89 20.87 20.49
N GLY A 373 -38.56 19.79 20.93
CA GLY A 373 -39.99 19.59 20.69
C GLY A 373 -40.89 19.72 21.91
N LEU A 374 -40.91 18.69 22.77
CA LEU A 374 -42.07 18.43 23.63
C LEU A 374 -42.08 19.20 24.95
N GLY A 375 -40.92 19.51 25.53
CA GLY A 375 -40.82 20.26 26.79
C GLY A 375 -41.37 21.70 26.73
N ARG A 376 -41.54 22.26 25.53
CA ARG A 376 -42.12 23.59 25.29
C ARG A 376 -43.58 23.56 24.86
N THR A 377 -44.13 22.40 24.53
CA THR A 377 -45.53 22.30 24.09
C THR A 377 -46.48 22.41 25.28
N ARG A 378 -47.50 23.27 25.18
CA ARG A 378 -48.59 23.35 26.18
C ARG A 378 -49.69 22.30 25.97
N ILE A 379 -49.45 21.35 25.06
CA ILE A 379 -50.42 20.34 24.62
C ILE A 379 -50.55 19.22 25.66
N THR A 380 -49.45 18.87 26.34
CA THR A 380 -49.43 17.79 27.34
C THR A 380 -49.14 18.35 28.73
N PRO A 381 -49.60 17.69 29.81
CA PRO A 381 -49.34 18.11 31.19
C PRO A 381 -47.91 17.77 31.66
N LEU A 382 -47.10 17.14 30.80
CA LEU A 382 -45.78 16.63 31.18
C LEU A 382 -44.71 17.74 31.21
N ARG A 383 -43.95 17.78 32.31
CA ARG A 383 -42.76 18.64 32.43
C ARG A 383 -41.56 18.05 31.68
N ALA A 384 -40.58 18.88 31.34
CA ALA A 384 -39.36 18.45 30.63
C ALA A 384 -38.64 17.25 31.29
N TRP A 385 -38.58 17.20 32.62
CA TRP A 385 -37.96 16.07 33.34
C TRP A 385 -38.78 14.77 33.25
N GLN A 386 -40.11 14.86 33.13
CA GLN A 386 -40.98 13.70 32.96
C GLN A 386 -40.83 13.11 31.55
N TRP A 387 -40.69 13.98 30.54
CA TRP A 387 -40.32 13.57 29.19
C TRP A 387 -38.93 12.92 29.14
N LEU A 388 -37.97 13.47 29.90
CA LEU A 388 -36.63 12.89 30.01
C LEU A 388 -36.67 11.50 30.66
N LEU A 389 -37.33 11.35 31.81
CA LEU A 389 -37.47 10.05 32.47
C LEU A 389 -38.22 9.04 31.61
N LEU A 390 -39.30 9.46 30.93
CA LEU A 390 -40.03 8.61 30.00
C LEU A 390 -39.14 8.16 28.84
N GLY A 391 -38.34 9.06 28.26
CA GLY A 391 -37.39 8.75 27.21
C GLY A 391 -36.28 7.78 27.64
N ILE A 392 -35.76 7.92 28.87
CA ILE A 392 -34.75 7.00 29.41
C ILE A 392 -35.32 5.58 29.53
N GLY A 393 -36.50 5.40 30.11
CA GLY A 393 -37.05 4.05 30.26
C GLY A 393 -37.57 3.43 28.96
N LEU A 394 -38.08 4.25 28.03
CA LEU A 394 -38.45 3.79 26.69
C LEU A 394 -37.25 3.51 25.78
N SER A 395 -36.02 3.89 26.17
CA SER A 395 -34.82 3.60 25.37
C SER A 395 -34.54 2.10 25.19
N GLN A 396 -35.10 1.27 26.08
CA GLN A 396 -34.99 -0.20 26.04
C GLN A 396 -36.10 -0.84 25.20
N ALA A 397 -37.09 -0.05 24.77
CA ALA A 397 -38.13 -0.48 23.87
C ALA A 397 -37.77 -0.14 22.41
N PRO A 398 -38.35 -0.85 21.43
CA PRO A 398 -38.21 -0.47 20.03
C PRO A 398 -38.63 0.98 19.80
N ILE A 399 -37.90 1.70 18.95
CA ILE A 399 -38.11 3.14 18.65
C ILE A 399 -39.57 3.43 18.28
N TRP A 400 -40.22 2.54 17.53
CA TRP A 400 -41.62 2.66 17.15
C TRP A 400 -42.58 2.66 18.34
N GLY A 401 -42.32 1.84 19.36
CA GLY A 401 -43.11 1.82 20.60
C GLY A 401 -43.01 3.15 21.33
N ALA A 402 -41.81 3.74 21.41
CA ALA A 402 -41.63 5.05 21.99
C ALA A 402 -42.39 6.15 21.22
N LEU A 403 -42.37 6.12 19.88
CA LEU A 403 -43.12 7.06 19.05
C LEU A 403 -44.63 6.95 19.22
N ILE A 404 -45.16 5.73 19.36
CA ILE A 404 -46.59 5.49 19.61
C ILE A 404 -47.01 6.12 20.94
N VAL A 405 -46.22 5.95 22.01
CA VAL A 405 -46.50 6.53 23.33
C VAL A 405 -46.46 8.06 23.27
N VAL A 406 -45.44 8.63 22.63
CA VAL A 406 -45.33 10.08 22.44
C VAL A 406 -46.51 10.63 21.64
N GLY A 407 -46.83 9.97 20.52
CA GLY A 407 -47.94 10.34 19.64
C GLY A 407 -49.30 10.23 20.34
N TRP A 408 -49.49 9.22 21.18
CA TRP A 408 -50.68 9.05 22.00
C TRP A 408 -50.90 10.22 22.97
N LEU A 409 -49.87 10.62 23.71
CA LEU A 409 -49.96 11.76 24.64
C LEU A 409 -50.26 13.06 23.90
N LEU A 410 -49.62 13.30 22.75
CA LEU A 410 -49.88 14.48 21.91
C LEU A 410 -51.28 14.46 21.29
N ALA A 411 -51.76 13.30 20.81
CA ALA A 411 -53.08 13.16 20.21
C ALA A 411 -54.21 13.43 21.22
N LEU A 412 -54.06 12.95 22.46
CA LEU A 412 -54.98 13.27 23.56
C LEU A 412 -55.01 14.78 23.86
N GLY A 413 -53.85 15.43 23.94
CA GLY A 413 -53.78 16.86 24.19
C GLY A 413 -54.32 17.72 23.03
N GLY A 414 -54.04 17.30 21.79
CA GLY A 414 -54.57 17.95 20.59
C GLY A 414 -56.08 17.84 20.48
N ARG A 415 -56.67 16.73 20.96
CA ARG A 415 -58.13 16.53 21.01
C ARG A 415 -58.84 17.56 21.89
N ALA A 416 -58.22 18.02 22.97
CA ALA A 416 -58.79 19.06 23.82
C ALA A 416 -58.77 20.46 23.18
N GLN A 417 -57.93 20.67 22.15
CA GLN A 417 -57.76 21.96 21.45
C GLN A 417 -58.44 21.99 20.08
N LEU A 418 -59.03 20.87 19.64
CA LEU A 418 -59.72 20.75 18.36
C LEU A 418 -61.06 21.52 18.37
N ASN A 419 -61.29 22.29 17.30
CA ASN A 419 -62.44 23.19 17.14
C ASN A 419 -63.78 22.39 17.20
N PRO A 420 -64.84 22.87 17.89
CA PRO A 420 -66.08 22.09 18.08
C PRO A 420 -66.87 21.81 16.79
N ALA A 421 -66.58 22.50 15.69
CA ALA A 421 -67.30 22.49 14.42
C ALA A 421 -66.91 21.34 13.46
N ILE A 422 -66.50 20.18 13.99
CA ILE A 422 -66.14 18.99 13.18
C ILE A 422 -67.41 18.21 12.81
N LYS A 423 -67.46 17.68 11.57
CA LYS A 423 -68.57 16.84 11.09
C LYS A 423 -68.73 15.59 11.97
N PRO A 424 -69.97 15.13 12.26
CA PRO A 424 -70.22 14.01 13.19
C PRO A 424 -69.43 12.72 12.91
N TYR A 425 -69.33 12.30 11.64
CA TYR A 425 -68.59 11.09 11.26
C TYR A 425 -67.07 11.18 11.54
N ALA A 426 -66.48 12.36 11.33
CA ALA A 426 -65.06 12.59 11.58
C ALA A 426 -64.78 12.63 13.08
N PHE A 427 -65.74 13.12 13.88
CA PHE A 427 -65.66 13.12 15.33
C PHE A 427 -65.65 11.70 15.91
N ASP A 428 -66.59 10.86 15.48
CA ASP A 428 -66.69 9.47 15.96
C ASP A 428 -65.51 8.61 15.48
N ALA A 429 -64.99 8.84 14.26
CA ALA A 429 -63.78 8.18 13.77
C ALA A 429 -62.53 8.55 14.61
N ILE A 430 -62.40 9.81 15.02
CA ILE A 430 -61.31 10.25 15.92
C ILE A 430 -61.46 9.63 17.32
N GLN A 431 -62.69 9.53 17.85
CA GLN A 431 -62.97 8.87 19.15
C GLN A 431 -62.56 7.39 19.13
N LEU A 432 -62.91 6.67 18.06
CA LEU A 432 -62.54 5.25 17.89
C LEU A 432 -61.03 5.07 17.69
N GLY A 433 -60.42 5.94 16.86
CA GLY A 433 -58.97 5.94 16.64
C GLY A 433 -58.16 6.23 17.90
N LEU A 434 -58.59 7.20 18.73
CA LEU A 434 -57.95 7.51 20.02
C LEU A 434 -58.10 6.37 21.04
N GLY A 435 -59.26 5.69 21.05
CA GLY A 435 -59.47 4.51 21.88
C GLY A 435 -58.51 3.38 21.52
N LEU A 436 -58.40 3.05 20.23
CA LEU A 436 -57.45 2.05 19.73
C LEU A 436 -56.00 2.45 20.03
N LEU A 437 -55.63 3.71 19.76
CA LEU A 437 -54.29 4.22 20.05
C LEU A 437 -53.94 4.13 21.54
N THR A 438 -54.90 4.33 22.43
CA THR A 438 -54.70 4.19 23.88
C THR A 438 -54.39 2.75 24.27
N VAL A 439 -55.13 1.77 23.72
CA VAL A 439 -54.85 0.35 23.98
C VAL A 439 -53.46 -0.05 23.47
N VAL A 440 -53.10 0.38 22.25
CA VAL A 440 -51.79 0.10 21.67
C VAL A 440 -50.68 0.75 22.49
N ALA A 441 -50.82 2.03 22.88
CA ALA A 441 -49.83 2.74 23.67
C ALA A 441 -49.62 2.13 25.06
N LEU A 442 -50.71 1.73 25.75
CA LEU A 442 -50.61 1.03 27.04
C LEU A 442 -49.94 -0.33 26.90
N SER A 443 -50.21 -1.06 25.80
CA SER A 443 -49.54 -2.33 25.50
C SER A 443 -48.04 -2.14 25.26
N CYS A 444 -47.63 -1.08 24.54
CA CYS A 444 -46.22 -0.74 24.36
C CYS A 444 -45.52 -0.35 25.67
N LEU A 445 -46.20 0.37 26.57
CA LEU A 445 -45.66 0.70 27.89
C LEU A 445 -45.49 -0.55 28.76
N PHE A 446 -46.44 -1.47 28.72
CA PHE A 446 -46.34 -2.75 29.42
C PHE A 446 -45.16 -3.59 28.90
N ASP A 447 -45.01 -3.71 27.59
CA ASP A 447 -43.89 -4.41 26.96
C ASP A 447 -42.54 -3.78 27.32
N ALA A 448 -42.46 -2.44 27.34
CA ALA A 448 -41.26 -1.72 27.78
C ALA A 448 -40.88 -2.03 29.25
N ILE A 449 -41.85 -2.11 30.15
CA ILE A 449 -41.62 -2.49 31.56
C ILE A 449 -41.17 -3.95 31.66
N GLN A 450 -41.83 -4.86 30.93
CA GLN A 450 -41.50 -6.28 30.91
C GLN A 450 -40.05 -6.51 30.42
N ASN A 451 -39.70 -5.91 29.28
CA ASN A 451 -38.35 -6.01 28.71
C ASN A 451 -37.31 -5.33 29.61
N GLY A 452 -37.66 -4.21 30.25
CA GLY A 452 -36.78 -3.51 31.18
C GLY A 452 -36.49 -4.26 32.49
N LEU A 453 -37.44 -5.01 33.04
CA LEU A 453 -37.26 -5.71 34.32
C LEU A 453 -36.75 -7.15 34.16
N LEU A 454 -37.25 -7.87 33.15
CA LEU A 454 -36.97 -9.28 32.95
C LEU A 454 -35.94 -9.52 31.84
N GLY A 455 -35.75 -8.56 30.93
CA GLY A 455 -34.79 -8.64 29.83
C GLY A 455 -33.36 -8.25 30.22
N TYR A 456 -32.47 -8.35 29.23
CA TYR A 456 -31.10 -7.86 29.34
C TYR A 456 -30.99 -6.48 28.68
N PRO A 457 -30.30 -5.52 29.30
CA PRO A 457 -30.16 -4.19 28.73
C PRO A 457 -29.42 -4.23 27.40
N GLU A 458 -30.07 -3.77 26.34
CA GLU A 458 -29.47 -3.68 25.02
C GLU A 458 -28.64 -2.41 24.91
N MET A 459 -27.33 -2.51 25.18
CA MET A 459 -26.43 -1.35 25.11
C MET A 459 -25.99 -1.00 23.68
N GLN A 460 -26.58 -1.66 22.68
CA GLN A 460 -26.28 -1.49 21.26
C GLN A 460 -24.78 -1.51 20.99
N VAL A 461 -24.10 -2.52 21.54
CA VAL A 461 -22.66 -2.69 21.37
C VAL A 461 -22.40 -3.13 19.94
N ALA A 462 -21.57 -2.38 19.23
CA ALA A 462 -21.18 -2.67 17.86
C ALA A 462 -19.68 -2.46 17.68
N GLY A 463 -19.14 -2.87 16.53
CA GLY A 463 -17.74 -2.68 16.16
C GLY A 463 -16.88 -3.93 16.38
N ASN A 464 -16.04 -4.23 15.38
CA ASN A 464 -15.09 -5.34 15.37
C ASN A 464 -15.67 -6.71 15.79
N GLY A 465 -16.93 -6.99 15.44
CA GLY A 465 -17.64 -8.22 15.81
C GLY A 465 -17.96 -8.35 17.32
N SER A 466 -17.96 -7.24 18.05
CA SER A 466 -18.28 -7.23 19.49
C SER A 466 -19.78 -7.33 19.74
N SER A 467 -20.14 -7.87 20.90
CA SER A 467 -21.51 -7.96 21.44
C SER A 467 -21.55 -7.43 22.89
N ALA A 468 -22.72 -7.49 23.53
CA ALA A 468 -22.88 -7.04 24.93
C ALA A 468 -21.95 -7.77 25.93
N TYR A 469 -21.57 -9.01 25.62
CA TYR A 469 -20.77 -9.86 26.51
C TYR A 469 -19.40 -10.20 25.95
N ASP A 470 -19.22 -10.14 24.63
CA ASP A 470 -17.94 -10.40 23.98
C ASP A 470 -17.40 -9.12 23.37
N LEU A 471 -16.34 -8.57 23.97
CA LEU A 471 -15.71 -7.34 23.54
C LEU A 471 -14.40 -7.67 22.81
N ASN A 472 -14.30 -7.25 21.54
CA ASN A 472 -13.19 -7.61 20.67
C ASN A 472 -12.42 -6.36 20.22
N TRP A 473 -11.11 -6.35 20.47
CA TRP A 473 -10.19 -5.33 19.98
C TRP A 473 -9.14 -5.92 19.04
N TYR A 474 -8.68 -5.08 18.12
CA TYR A 474 -7.61 -5.40 17.17
C TYR A 474 -6.63 -4.23 17.02
N GLN A 475 -5.35 -4.56 16.89
CA GLN A 475 -4.29 -3.61 16.59
C GLN A 475 -3.19 -4.26 15.75
N ASP A 476 -2.86 -3.63 14.62
CA ASP A 476 -1.88 -4.16 13.66
C ASP A 476 -0.45 -4.23 14.22
N ARG A 477 -0.01 -3.19 14.94
CA ARG A 477 1.30 -3.14 15.59
C ARG A 477 1.17 -2.80 17.06
N SER A 478 1.72 -3.66 17.91
CA SER A 478 1.80 -3.47 19.35
C SER A 478 3.26 -3.35 19.78
N ASP A 479 3.49 -2.47 20.75
CA ASP A 479 4.73 -2.44 21.52
C ASP A 479 4.89 -3.75 22.34
N PRO A 480 6.07 -4.00 22.94
CA PRO A 480 6.30 -5.20 23.77
C PRO A 480 5.26 -5.38 24.87
N ALA A 481 4.92 -4.29 25.57
CA ALA A 481 3.80 -4.26 26.50
C ALA A 481 2.48 -4.19 25.74
N LEU A 482 1.63 -5.21 25.90
CA LEU A 482 0.36 -5.28 25.20
C LEU A 482 -0.59 -4.16 25.66
N PRO A 483 -1.32 -3.53 24.72
CA PRO A 483 -2.29 -2.50 25.04
C PRO A 483 -3.44 -3.09 25.86
N ARG A 484 -3.90 -2.33 26.85
CA ARG A 484 -4.94 -2.79 27.78
C ARG A 484 -6.32 -2.28 27.35
N ALA A 485 -7.33 -3.13 27.53
CA ALA A 485 -8.71 -2.72 27.48
C ALA A 485 -9.22 -2.35 28.87
N GLU A 486 -10.10 -1.37 28.90
CA GLU A 486 -10.80 -0.87 30.08
C GLU A 486 -12.30 -1.03 29.84
N VAL A 487 -12.97 -1.71 30.77
CA VAL A 487 -14.41 -1.98 30.69
C VAL A 487 -15.07 -1.47 31.96
N TRP A 488 -16.07 -0.62 31.80
CA TRP A 488 -16.89 -0.12 32.89
C TRP A 488 -18.21 -0.88 32.89
N SER A 489 -18.48 -1.63 33.96
CA SER A 489 -19.71 -2.43 34.09
C SER A 489 -20.22 -2.41 35.51
N VAL A 490 -21.52 -2.58 35.70
CA VAL A 490 -22.14 -2.69 37.04
C VAL A 490 -22.92 -4.01 37.15
N PRO A 491 -23.21 -4.50 38.36
CA PRO A 491 -24.08 -5.66 38.51
C PRO A 491 -25.45 -5.41 37.87
N LEU A 492 -26.03 -6.44 37.24
CA LEU A 492 -27.34 -6.37 36.60
C LEU A 492 -28.46 -6.00 37.58
N SER A 493 -28.26 -6.24 38.89
CA SER A 493 -29.18 -5.76 39.93
C SER A 493 -29.32 -4.24 39.96
N ALA A 494 -28.24 -3.48 39.67
CA ALA A 494 -28.30 -2.02 39.62
C ALA A 494 -29.23 -1.54 38.49
N TYR A 495 -29.16 -2.18 37.33
CA TYR A 495 -30.08 -1.94 36.21
C TYR A 495 -31.53 -2.26 36.60
N ARG A 496 -31.77 -3.45 37.19
CA ARG A 496 -33.12 -3.87 37.61
C ARG A 496 -33.72 -2.95 38.66
N LEU A 497 -32.94 -2.49 39.63
CA LEU A 497 -33.39 -1.51 40.64
C LEU A 497 -33.76 -0.17 39.99
N LEU A 498 -32.96 0.29 39.02
CA LEU A 498 -33.25 1.51 38.27
C LEU A 498 -34.54 1.37 37.45
N MET A 499 -34.72 0.25 36.75
CA MET A 499 -35.94 -0.02 35.99
C MET A 499 -37.16 -0.22 36.88
N LEU A 500 -37.01 -0.79 38.07
CA LEU A 500 -38.09 -0.89 39.06
C LEU A 500 -38.52 0.49 39.56
N ALA A 501 -37.56 1.34 39.93
CA ALA A 501 -37.84 2.72 40.34
C ALA A 501 -38.56 3.49 39.22
N TRP A 502 -38.12 3.29 37.98
CA TRP A 502 -38.77 3.89 36.81
C TRP A 502 -40.19 3.35 36.60
N ALA A 503 -40.42 2.05 36.70
CA ALA A 503 -41.74 1.45 36.54
C ALA A 503 -42.73 1.92 37.61
N LEU A 504 -42.28 2.05 38.86
CA LEU A 504 -43.09 2.59 39.96
C LEU A 504 -43.48 4.06 39.70
N TRP A 505 -42.51 4.87 39.25
CA TRP A 505 -42.78 6.25 38.85
C TRP A 505 -43.77 6.32 37.68
N LEU A 506 -43.58 5.49 36.64
CA LEU A 506 -44.44 5.45 35.48
C LEU A 506 -45.87 5.05 35.86
N ALA A 507 -46.04 4.02 36.71
CA ALA A 507 -47.36 3.60 37.20
C ALA A 507 -48.09 4.74 37.93
N HIS A 508 -47.38 5.47 38.79
CA HIS A 508 -47.95 6.65 39.47
C HIS A 508 -48.31 7.77 38.49
N ALA A 509 -47.44 8.07 37.52
CA ALA A 509 -47.67 9.10 36.51
C ALA A 509 -48.83 8.74 35.57
N LEU A 510 -48.97 7.46 35.20
CA LEU A 510 -50.01 6.94 34.32
C LEU A 510 -51.41 7.18 34.89
N LEU A 511 -51.60 7.06 36.22
CA LEU A 511 -52.88 7.37 36.87
C LEU A 511 -53.28 8.84 36.63
N GLY A 512 -52.32 9.76 36.70
CA GLY A 512 -52.53 11.17 36.39
C GLY A 512 -52.85 11.38 34.91
N TRP A 513 -52.09 10.73 34.01
CA TRP A 513 -52.29 10.85 32.57
C TRP A 513 -53.60 10.26 32.07
N LEU A 514 -54.06 9.15 32.65
CA LEU A 514 -55.36 8.54 32.30
C LEU A 514 -56.53 9.42 32.75
N ARG A 515 -56.46 10.02 33.95
CA ARG A 515 -57.47 10.98 34.41
C ARG A 515 -57.53 12.22 33.52
N TRP A 516 -56.37 12.76 33.16
CA TRP A 516 -56.27 13.88 32.23
C TRP A 516 -56.77 13.50 30.83
N GLY A 517 -56.32 12.35 30.30
CA GLY A 517 -56.70 11.82 29.00
C GLY A 517 -58.21 11.58 28.89
N TRP A 518 -58.85 11.08 29.94
CA TRP A 518 -60.31 10.96 30.02
C TRP A 518 -61.02 12.33 29.95
N GLY A 519 -60.45 13.34 30.61
CA GLY A 519 -60.93 14.73 30.50
C GLY A 519 -60.86 15.27 29.07
N CYS A 520 -59.74 15.02 28.37
CA CYS A 520 -59.55 15.40 26.96
C CYS A 520 -60.44 14.60 25.99
N TYR A 521 -60.67 13.33 26.27
CA TYR A 521 -61.51 12.45 25.46
C TYR A 521 -63.00 12.82 25.56
N SER A 522 -63.46 13.19 26.76
CA SER A 522 -64.85 13.59 27.04
C SER A 522 -65.17 15.05 26.68
N THR A 523 -64.19 15.86 26.27
CA THR A 523 -64.41 17.26 25.91
C THR A 523 -65.29 17.37 24.65
N HIS A 524 -66.38 18.15 24.72
CA HIS A 524 -67.38 18.32 23.64
C HIS A 524 -68.25 17.08 23.32
N GLY A 525 -68.40 16.15 24.27
CA GLY A 525 -69.28 14.97 24.15
C GLY A 525 -68.54 13.69 23.74
N LEU A 526 -69.18 12.53 23.97
CA LEU A 526 -68.57 11.22 23.70
C LEU A 526 -68.88 10.69 22.28
N TRP A 527 -70.11 10.88 21.80
CA TRP A 527 -70.55 10.41 20.47
C TRP A 527 -71.49 11.44 19.86
N ARG A 528 -71.44 11.66 18.53
CA ARG A 528 -72.36 12.57 17.82
C ARG A 528 -73.35 11.77 16.97
N SER A 529 -74.64 12.01 17.14
CA SER A 529 -75.65 11.29 16.37
C SER A 529 -75.52 11.58 14.86
N ILE A 530 -75.30 10.55 14.06
CA ILE A 530 -75.31 10.61 12.59
C ILE A 530 -76.77 10.54 12.13
N ARG A 531 -77.58 11.56 12.45
CA ARG A 531 -78.95 11.67 11.91
C ARG A 531 -78.94 12.69 10.76
N PRO A 532 -79.42 12.34 9.55
CA PRO A 532 -79.70 13.36 8.54
C PRO A 532 -80.80 14.27 9.10
N ARG A 533 -80.63 15.60 9.00
CA ARG A 533 -81.72 16.55 9.24
C ARG A 533 -82.82 16.23 8.23
N ILE A 534 -83.88 15.56 8.67
CA ILE A 534 -85.13 15.52 7.91
C ILE A 534 -85.67 16.94 7.98
N ALA A 535 -85.72 17.61 6.83
CA ALA A 535 -86.33 18.94 6.73
C ALA A 535 -87.81 18.82 7.08
N GLU A 536 -88.27 19.55 8.10
CA GLU A 536 -89.69 19.70 8.38
C GLU A 536 -90.36 20.35 7.16
N THR A 537 -91.27 19.61 6.52
CA THR A 537 -92.15 20.14 5.47
C THR A 537 -93.17 21.07 6.13
N PRO A 538 -93.42 22.29 5.62
CA PRO A 538 -94.41 23.19 6.22
C PRO A 538 -95.82 22.61 6.06
N ALA A 539 -96.60 22.62 7.14
CA ALA A 539 -97.98 22.16 7.13
C ALA A 539 -98.85 23.06 6.23
N GLN A 540 -99.56 22.44 5.27
CA GLN A 540 -100.69 23.07 4.57
C GLN A 540 -101.93 23.12 5.49
N PRO A 541 -102.73 24.19 5.47
CA PRO A 541 -104.00 24.22 6.17
C PRO A 541 -105.06 23.42 5.40
N ALA A 542 -105.89 22.66 6.13
CA ALA A 542 -106.98 21.84 5.61
C ALA A 542 -108.22 22.71 5.27
N PRO A 543 -109.19 22.19 4.49
CA PRO A 543 -110.00 22.92 3.50
C PRO A 543 -111.03 23.91 4.05
#